data_AF-A0A401RW91-F1
#
_entry.id   AF-A0A401RW91-F1
#
_cell.length_a   1.000
_cell.length_b   1.000
_cell.length_c   1.000
_cell.angle_alpha   90.00
_cell.angle_beta   90.00
_cell.angle_gamma   90.00
#
_symmetry.space_group_name_H-M   'P 1'
#
loop_
_entity.id
_entity.type
_entity.pdbx_description
1 polymer ?
#
loop_
_entity_poly.entity_id
_entity_poly.type
_entity_poly.pdbx_seq_one_letter_code
_entity_poly.pdbx_strand_id
1 'polypeptide(L)'
;PFLVLPPLMEWIRVTVAHAEHRRSFSIDSDDVRQAARLLLPGVDCEPRQLKADDCFSASLKLDAAATEAKFHQGLGFRMLNCGRTDLVNQAINLLGPDGINTRSEQGLSPLMYACARGDEAMVQMLLDAGADVNCEVPSPSLKYPSIPLETRHWTALTLAVLHGHIAVVQLLLDAGANVEGSVGQGGENYSETPLQLAAAAGNFELVDILLERGAEPIIGTTCRNGFSVTPHGDMSAYSQAAAHGHRNVFRKLLAHSEKETRNVLSLEEILAEGTDPAGSTSNFTGSNRNNKARLNVLREAVYHSSEHGYVDITMDIRGFGVPWNLHSWLLSLNTAFLQHRRLVIQCILKEFNTIKEEEYSDQALLLQGLPLLFQILRASKNEAISQQLAGIFVQCYGPYPIPKFTEIKRKQISRLDPHFLNNKEMSDVTFLVEGKPFYAHRVLLFTASPRFKTLLSSRMSSDNSSSIFIEIGHIKYNIFKMVMQYLYYGGTETLQIRNSDILELLSAAKFFQLEALQRHCELLCTKIINVDNCVEMYNHSKFVGAAHLSAFCEGYFLKNMVSLMDNEAFKQLLYSPVEESQGHDVLHDLETALAARIQSIHLSTSKGSIV
;
A
#
# COMPACT_ATOMS: atom_id res chain seq x y z
N PRO A 1 41.48 -66.13 -21.53
CA PRO A 1 40.40 -65.31 -20.92
C PRO A 1 39.48 -64.76 -22.02
N PHE A 2 38.25 -65.27 -22.12
CA PHE A 2 37.26 -64.72 -23.04
C PHE A 2 36.95 -63.27 -22.61
N LEU A 3 37.23 -62.30 -23.48
CA LEU A 3 36.85 -60.90 -23.25
C LEU A 3 35.31 -60.87 -23.24
N VAL A 4 34.72 -60.73 -22.05
CA VAL A 4 33.28 -60.53 -21.93
C VAL A 4 32.99 -59.15 -22.53
N LEU A 5 32.43 -59.14 -23.75
CA LEU A 5 32.07 -57.91 -24.41
C LEU A 5 30.92 -57.24 -23.63
N PRO A 6 30.93 -55.91 -23.49
CA PRO A 6 29.83 -55.16 -22.91
C PRO A 6 28.51 -55.49 -23.62
N PRO A 7 27.39 -55.62 -22.90
CA PRO A 7 26.10 -55.92 -23.50
C PRO A 7 25.67 -54.79 -24.44
N LEU A 8 24.92 -55.12 -25.49
CA LEU A 8 24.48 -54.18 -26.53
C LEU A 8 23.78 -52.94 -25.94
N MET A 9 23.08 -53.10 -24.80
CA MET A 9 22.41 -51.99 -24.12
C MET A 9 23.39 -50.91 -23.62
N GLU A 10 24.59 -51.29 -23.19
CA GLU A 10 25.63 -50.32 -22.78
C GLU A 10 26.21 -49.60 -24.00
N TRP A 11 26.37 -50.30 -25.13
CA TRP A 11 26.74 -49.66 -26.39
C TRP A 11 25.70 -48.63 -26.83
N ILE A 12 24.41 -48.97 -26.79
CA ILE A 12 23.34 -48.03 -27.13
C ILE A 12 23.34 -46.85 -26.17
N ARG A 13 23.46 -47.07 -24.85
CA ARG A 13 23.46 -45.98 -23.87
C ARG A 13 24.61 -45.00 -24.10
N VAL A 14 25.84 -45.49 -24.28
CA VAL A 14 27.02 -44.64 -24.45
C VAL A 14 27.01 -43.94 -25.81
N THR A 15 26.58 -44.61 -26.87
CA THR A 15 26.47 -43.98 -28.21
C THR A 15 25.36 -42.94 -28.27
N VAL A 16 24.21 -43.17 -27.64
CA VAL A 16 23.14 -42.17 -27.47
C VAL A 16 23.66 -40.98 -26.67
N ALA A 17 24.37 -41.21 -25.56
CA ALA A 17 24.94 -40.12 -24.76
C ALA A 17 25.94 -39.26 -25.57
N HIS A 18 26.76 -39.87 -26.43
CA HIS A 18 27.64 -39.14 -27.35
C HIS A 18 26.87 -38.35 -28.42
N ALA A 19 25.79 -38.92 -28.96
CA ALA A 19 24.90 -38.24 -29.92
C ALA A 19 24.14 -37.06 -29.27
N GLU A 20 23.65 -37.23 -28.05
CA GLU A 20 23.01 -36.18 -27.25
C GLU A 20 24.00 -35.07 -26.88
N HIS A 21 25.23 -35.40 -26.52
CA HIS A 21 26.28 -34.42 -26.19
C HIS A 21 26.61 -33.51 -27.39
N ARG A 22 26.53 -34.03 -28.62
CA ARG A 22 26.63 -33.21 -29.85
C ARG A 22 25.30 -32.61 -30.31
N ARG A 23 24.21 -32.84 -29.56
CA ARG A 23 22.84 -32.39 -29.85
C ARG A 23 22.35 -32.83 -31.24
N SER A 24 22.73 -34.04 -31.66
CA SER A 24 22.26 -34.64 -32.91
C SER A 24 21.11 -35.61 -32.67
N PHE A 25 20.16 -35.63 -33.59
CA PHE A 25 19.01 -36.53 -33.55
C PHE A 25 19.31 -37.94 -34.07
N SER A 26 20.49 -38.17 -34.66
CA SER A 26 20.92 -39.47 -35.16
C SER A 26 22.25 -39.87 -34.55
N ILE A 27 22.47 -41.18 -34.34
CA ILE A 27 23.75 -41.76 -33.93
C ILE A 27 24.55 -42.05 -35.20
N ASP A 28 25.82 -41.67 -35.23
CA ASP A 28 26.70 -41.95 -36.37
C ASP A 28 27.79 -42.99 -36.03
N SER A 29 28.58 -43.37 -37.03
CA SER A 29 29.66 -44.35 -36.85
C SER A 29 30.76 -43.87 -35.91
N ASP A 30 30.92 -42.55 -35.71
CA ASP A 30 31.91 -42.00 -34.81
C ASP A 30 31.47 -42.14 -33.35
N ASP A 31 30.18 -41.97 -33.06
CA ASP A 31 29.63 -42.19 -31.71
C ASP A 31 29.92 -43.63 -31.25
N VAL A 32 29.79 -44.59 -32.16
CA VAL A 32 30.10 -46.01 -31.92
C VAL A 32 31.61 -46.20 -31.66
N ARG A 33 32.48 -45.51 -32.40
CA ARG A 33 33.93 -45.59 -32.19
C ARG A 33 34.37 -44.94 -30.88
N GLN A 34 33.76 -43.83 -30.47
CA GLN A 34 34.02 -43.22 -29.17
C GLN A 34 33.51 -44.10 -28.02
N ALA A 35 32.33 -44.69 -28.17
CA ALA A 35 31.80 -45.68 -27.23
C ALA A 35 32.73 -46.91 -27.13
N ALA A 36 33.29 -47.38 -28.25
CA ALA A 36 34.26 -48.48 -28.26
C ALA A 36 35.50 -48.15 -27.43
N ARG A 37 35.98 -46.90 -27.51
CA ARG A 37 37.14 -46.42 -26.76
C ARG A 37 36.93 -46.42 -25.25
N LEU A 38 35.69 -46.21 -24.80
CA LEU A 38 35.30 -46.24 -23.38
C LEU A 38 34.96 -47.65 -22.89
N LEU A 39 34.28 -48.44 -23.72
CA LEU A 39 33.71 -49.73 -23.35
C LEU A 39 34.68 -50.91 -23.55
N LEU A 40 35.71 -50.76 -24.39
CA LEU A 40 36.68 -51.81 -24.68
C LEU A 40 38.09 -51.39 -24.22
N PRO A 41 38.66 -52.04 -23.19
CA PRO A 41 40.03 -51.77 -22.75
C PRO A 41 41.04 -52.08 -23.87
N GLY A 42 41.89 -51.10 -24.20
CA GLY A 42 42.97 -51.26 -25.18
C GLY A 42 42.58 -51.04 -26.66
N VAL A 43 41.33 -50.67 -26.94
CA VAL A 43 40.91 -50.27 -28.29
C VAL A 43 41.19 -48.77 -28.48
N ASP A 44 42.23 -48.46 -29.25
CA ASP A 44 42.60 -47.09 -29.56
C ASP A 44 41.97 -46.65 -30.89
N CYS A 45 40.69 -46.28 -30.84
CA CYS A 45 40.03 -45.59 -31.95
C CYS A 45 40.47 -44.12 -31.96
N GLU A 46 40.67 -43.50 -33.13
CA GLU A 46 41.00 -42.08 -33.19
C GLU A 46 39.95 -41.22 -32.45
N PRO A 47 40.37 -40.17 -31.69
CA PRO A 47 39.41 -39.22 -31.13
C PRO A 47 38.59 -38.62 -32.27
N ARG A 48 37.29 -38.42 -32.05
CA ARG A 48 36.42 -37.78 -33.06
C ARG A 48 37.07 -36.46 -33.48
N GLN A 49 37.35 -36.35 -34.79
CA GLN A 49 37.83 -35.10 -35.37
C GLN A 49 36.67 -34.12 -35.37
N LEU A 50 36.83 -32.99 -34.69
CA LEU A 50 35.79 -31.97 -34.58
C LEU A 50 35.59 -31.34 -35.98
N LYS A 51 34.37 -31.42 -36.53
CA LYS A 51 34.05 -30.88 -37.86
C LYS A 51 33.31 -29.54 -37.74
N ALA A 52 33.41 -28.70 -38.77
CA ALA A 52 32.75 -27.38 -38.81
C ALA A 52 31.22 -27.45 -38.55
N ASP A 53 30.58 -28.57 -38.92
CA ASP A 53 29.15 -28.83 -38.69
C ASP A 53 28.77 -29.02 -37.21
N ASP A 54 29.75 -29.26 -36.32
CA ASP A 54 29.54 -29.36 -34.86
C ASP A 54 29.62 -27.99 -34.15
N CYS A 55 29.70 -26.90 -34.92
CA CYS A 55 29.65 -25.53 -34.43
C CYS A 55 28.30 -24.86 -34.72
N PHE A 56 27.69 -24.31 -33.67
CA PHE A 56 26.41 -23.60 -33.68
C PHE A 56 26.38 -22.34 -34.56
N SER A 57 27.50 -21.98 -35.20
CA SER A 57 27.71 -20.76 -36.00
C SER A 57 27.44 -20.92 -37.50
N ALA A 58 26.79 -22.00 -37.94
CA ALA A 58 26.39 -22.21 -39.34
C ALA A 58 25.41 -21.16 -39.90
N SER A 59 24.86 -20.28 -39.07
CA SER A 59 23.82 -19.30 -39.45
C SER A 59 24.35 -17.93 -39.93
N LEU A 60 25.65 -17.65 -39.86
CA LEU A 60 26.17 -16.28 -40.01
C LEU A 60 26.79 -15.93 -41.38
N LYS A 61 26.78 -16.84 -42.37
CA LYS A 61 27.41 -16.61 -43.70
C LYS A 61 28.85 -16.07 -43.59
N LEU A 62 29.63 -16.61 -42.67
CA LEU A 62 31.02 -16.23 -42.44
C LEU A 62 31.92 -16.88 -43.50
N ASP A 63 33.06 -16.25 -43.78
CA ASP A 63 34.12 -16.84 -44.59
C ASP A 63 34.82 -17.99 -43.84
N ALA A 64 35.55 -18.84 -44.58
CA ALA A 64 36.16 -20.05 -44.02
C ALA A 64 37.10 -19.74 -42.84
N ALA A 65 37.89 -18.66 -42.94
CA ALA A 65 38.81 -18.23 -41.89
C ALA A 65 38.08 -17.73 -40.63
N ALA A 66 37.00 -16.95 -40.76
CA ALA A 66 36.22 -16.52 -39.60
C ALA A 66 35.44 -17.67 -38.96
N THR A 67 35.02 -18.66 -39.75
CA THR A 67 34.36 -19.87 -39.25
C THR A 67 35.32 -20.72 -38.42
N GLU A 68 36.56 -20.91 -38.90
CA GLU A 68 37.63 -21.59 -38.17
C GLU A 68 38.00 -20.84 -36.86
N ALA A 69 38.12 -19.50 -36.92
CA ALA A 69 38.38 -18.70 -35.73
C ALA A 69 37.26 -18.81 -34.68
N LYS A 70 35.99 -18.74 -35.09
CA LYS A 70 34.84 -18.95 -34.21
C LYS A 70 34.79 -20.36 -33.64
N PHE A 71 35.17 -21.34 -34.42
CA PHE A 71 35.23 -22.72 -33.99
C PHE A 71 36.30 -22.92 -32.91
N HIS A 72 37.51 -22.38 -33.11
CA HIS A 72 38.57 -22.40 -32.11
C HIS A 72 38.18 -21.66 -30.84
N GLN A 73 37.52 -20.50 -30.97
CA GLN A 73 36.97 -19.77 -29.84
C GLN A 73 35.95 -20.63 -29.07
N GLY A 74 34.98 -21.23 -29.76
CA GLY A 74 33.97 -22.10 -29.14
C GLY A 74 34.56 -23.36 -28.49
N LEU A 75 35.64 -23.90 -29.05
CA LEU A 75 36.41 -24.99 -28.44
C LEU A 75 37.15 -24.52 -27.19
N GLY A 76 37.80 -23.35 -27.22
CA GLY A 76 38.45 -22.73 -26.07
C GLY A 76 37.49 -22.52 -24.91
N PHE A 77 36.30 -21.96 -25.18
CA PHE A 77 35.25 -21.83 -24.15
C PHE A 77 34.78 -23.18 -23.61
N ARG A 78 34.63 -24.21 -24.46
CA ARG A 78 34.30 -25.56 -23.99
C ARG A 78 35.38 -26.13 -23.08
N MET A 79 36.66 -25.97 -23.42
CA MET A 79 37.78 -26.41 -22.58
C MET A 79 37.76 -25.77 -21.20
N LEU A 80 37.49 -24.45 -21.13
CA LEU A 80 37.37 -23.73 -19.86
C LEU A 80 36.12 -24.14 -19.08
N ASN A 81 35.01 -24.41 -19.76
CA ASN A 81 33.76 -24.86 -19.14
C ASN A 81 33.79 -26.32 -18.64
N CYS A 82 34.83 -27.10 -18.95
CA CYS A 82 34.99 -28.47 -18.46
C CYS A 82 35.44 -28.58 -17.00
N GLY A 83 35.77 -27.47 -16.32
CA GLY A 83 36.26 -27.46 -14.93
C GLY A 83 37.66 -28.05 -14.75
N ARG A 84 38.40 -28.27 -15.84
CA ARG A 84 39.79 -28.76 -15.81
C ARG A 84 40.76 -27.59 -15.96
N THR A 85 41.41 -27.22 -14.87
CA THR A 85 42.37 -26.11 -14.78
C THR A 85 43.60 -26.31 -15.68
N ASP A 86 44.01 -27.55 -15.92
CA ASP A 86 45.16 -27.88 -16.79
C ASP A 86 44.97 -27.43 -18.25
N LEU A 87 43.71 -27.31 -18.68
CA LEU A 87 43.39 -26.93 -20.06
C LEU A 87 43.42 -25.42 -20.30
N VAL A 88 43.58 -24.60 -19.26
CA VAL A 88 43.55 -23.14 -19.37
C VAL A 88 44.60 -22.62 -20.37
N ASN A 89 45.85 -23.09 -20.25
CA ASN A 89 46.93 -22.70 -21.15
C ASN A 89 46.66 -23.09 -22.62
N GLN A 90 46.04 -24.25 -22.85
CA GLN A 90 45.68 -24.70 -24.19
C GLN A 90 44.50 -23.90 -24.74
N ALA A 91 43.52 -23.56 -23.88
CA ALA A 91 42.38 -22.76 -24.26
C ALA A 91 42.78 -21.32 -24.64
N ILE A 92 43.71 -20.70 -23.91
CA ILE A 92 44.20 -19.34 -24.22
C ILE A 92 44.75 -19.25 -25.66
N ASN A 93 45.48 -20.27 -26.11
CA ASN A 93 46.00 -20.32 -27.48
C ASN A 93 44.90 -20.40 -28.55
N LEU A 94 43.74 -20.96 -28.20
CA LEU A 94 42.60 -21.14 -29.12
C LEU A 94 41.64 -19.94 -29.13
N LEU A 95 41.67 -19.11 -28.09
CA LEU A 95 40.74 -18.00 -27.91
C LEU A 95 41.11 -16.77 -28.77
N GLY A 96 42.34 -16.66 -29.27
CA GLY A 96 42.78 -15.62 -30.21
C GLY A 96 43.48 -14.44 -29.54
N PRO A 97 43.50 -13.24 -30.16
CA PRO A 97 44.36 -12.11 -29.75
C PRO A 97 44.00 -11.52 -28.38
N ASP A 98 42.72 -11.56 -27.99
CA ASP A 98 42.27 -11.09 -26.67
C ASP A 98 42.46 -12.17 -25.58
N GLY A 99 42.96 -13.35 -25.95
CA GLY A 99 43.30 -14.46 -25.05
C GLY A 99 42.17 -14.82 -24.07
N ILE A 100 42.46 -14.70 -22.78
CA ILE A 100 41.56 -15.10 -21.70
C ILE A 100 40.40 -14.10 -21.47
N ASN A 101 40.48 -12.90 -22.05
CA ASN A 101 39.46 -11.84 -21.95
C ASN A 101 38.50 -11.82 -23.15
N THR A 102 38.62 -12.83 -24.03
CA THR A 102 37.71 -13.03 -25.15
C THR A 102 36.28 -13.20 -24.66
N ARG A 103 35.33 -12.67 -25.42
CA ARG A 103 33.91 -12.69 -25.06
C ARG A 103 33.17 -13.72 -25.90
N SER A 104 32.25 -14.44 -25.28
CA SER A 104 31.37 -15.37 -25.97
C SER A 104 30.32 -14.63 -26.82
N GLU A 105 29.51 -15.37 -27.58
CA GLU A 105 28.39 -14.80 -28.33
C GLU A 105 27.33 -14.14 -27.41
N GLN A 106 27.33 -14.49 -26.12
CA GLN A 106 26.50 -13.88 -25.08
C GLN A 106 27.19 -12.68 -24.40
N GLY A 107 28.38 -12.28 -24.86
CA GLY A 107 29.15 -11.16 -24.29
C GLY A 107 29.90 -11.48 -22.99
N LEU A 108 29.86 -12.74 -22.54
CA LEU A 108 30.47 -13.19 -21.27
C LEU A 108 31.93 -13.62 -21.46
N SER A 109 32.80 -13.26 -20.51
CA SER A 109 34.18 -13.76 -20.47
C SER A 109 34.25 -15.16 -19.85
N PRO A 110 35.35 -15.92 -20.05
CA PRO A 110 35.57 -17.18 -19.35
C PRO A 110 35.51 -17.04 -17.83
N LEU A 111 36.03 -15.93 -17.29
CA LEU A 111 35.96 -15.63 -15.86
C LEU A 111 34.51 -15.50 -15.40
N MET A 112 33.65 -14.81 -16.16
CA MET A 112 32.22 -14.70 -15.84
C MET A 112 31.51 -16.07 -15.82
N TYR A 113 31.82 -16.98 -16.75
CA TYR A 113 31.26 -18.33 -16.73
C TYR A 113 31.73 -19.14 -15.51
N ALA A 114 33.02 -19.05 -15.16
CA ALA A 114 33.55 -19.70 -13.97
C ALA A 114 32.89 -19.15 -12.69
N CYS A 115 32.68 -17.82 -12.64
CA CYS A 115 32.02 -17.14 -11.53
C CYS A 115 30.54 -17.54 -11.39
N ALA A 116 29.80 -17.62 -12.50
CA ALA A 116 28.40 -18.05 -12.47
C ALA A 116 28.23 -19.51 -12.00
N ARG A 117 29.23 -20.36 -12.26
CA ARG A 117 29.24 -21.77 -11.85
C ARG A 117 29.72 -21.99 -10.42
N GLY A 118 30.43 -21.03 -9.83
CA GLY A 118 31.05 -21.19 -8.52
C GLY A 118 32.32 -22.05 -8.55
N ASP A 119 33.01 -22.14 -9.68
CA ASP A 119 34.23 -22.96 -9.80
C ASP A 119 35.46 -22.18 -9.29
N GLU A 120 35.69 -22.24 -7.98
CA GLU A 120 36.76 -21.53 -7.28
C GLU A 120 38.15 -21.79 -7.89
N ALA A 121 38.46 -23.05 -8.21
CA ALA A 121 39.76 -23.44 -8.76
C ALA A 121 39.96 -22.88 -10.17
N MET A 122 38.92 -22.89 -10.99
CA MET A 122 38.96 -22.26 -12.32
C MET A 122 39.07 -20.73 -12.20
N VAL A 123 38.32 -20.10 -11.30
CA VAL A 123 38.41 -18.64 -11.05
C VAL A 123 39.84 -18.26 -10.68
N GLN A 124 40.46 -18.94 -9.71
CA GLN A 124 41.84 -18.68 -9.31
C GLN A 124 42.81 -18.80 -10.49
N MET A 125 42.70 -19.88 -11.27
CA MET A 125 43.57 -20.11 -12.43
C MET A 125 43.38 -19.08 -13.55
N LEU A 126 42.15 -18.61 -13.78
CA LEU A 126 41.88 -17.56 -14.76
C LEU A 126 42.43 -16.21 -14.28
N LEU A 127 42.34 -15.91 -12.99
CA LEU A 127 42.93 -14.71 -12.37
C LEU A 127 44.47 -14.76 -12.45
N ASP A 128 45.08 -15.88 -12.10
CA ASP A 128 46.53 -16.10 -12.20
C ASP A 128 47.04 -15.98 -13.65
N ALA A 129 46.21 -16.34 -14.63
CA ALA A 129 46.49 -16.19 -16.05
C ALA A 129 46.22 -14.78 -16.61
N GLY A 130 45.84 -13.81 -15.77
CA GLY A 130 45.69 -12.40 -16.15
C GLY A 130 44.31 -12.02 -16.70
N ALA A 131 43.25 -12.75 -16.31
CA ALA A 131 41.89 -12.35 -16.62
C ALA A 131 41.53 -11.00 -15.98
N ASP A 132 40.89 -10.13 -16.76
CA ASP A 132 40.42 -8.83 -16.28
C ASP A 132 39.14 -9.02 -15.46
N VAL A 133 39.25 -8.69 -14.17
CA VAL A 133 38.20 -8.85 -13.16
C VAL A 133 37.05 -7.86 -13.38
N ASN A 134 37.36 -6.69 -13.92
CA ASN A 134 36.43 -5.57 -14.08
C ASN A 134 35.87 -5.48 -15.51
N CYS A 135 36.08 -6.52 -16.32
CA CYS A 135 35.46 -6.61 -17.62
C CYS A 135 33.93 -6.57 -17.48
N GLU A 136 33.29 -5.63 -18.18
CA GLU A 136 31.84 -5.54 -18.25
C GLU A 136 31.28 -6.29 -19.46
N VAL A 137 30.06 -6.79 -19.30
CA VAL A 137 29.26 -7.29 -20.43
C VAL A 137 28.85 -6.11 -21.31
N PRO A 138 29.18 -6.11 -22.61
CA PRO A 138 28.88 -4.99 -23.48
C PRO A 138 27.36 -4.83 -23.71
N SER A 139 26.93 -3.62 -24.06
CA SER A 139 25.55 -3.38 -24.50
C SER A 139 25.25 -4.15 -25.80
N PRO A 140 23.98 -4.56 -26.02
CA PRO A 140 23.60 -5.26 -27.24
C PRO A 140 23.94 -4.40 -28.47
N SER A 141 24.67 -4.97 -29.41
CA SER A 141 25.14 -4.29 -30.62
C SER A 141 25.12 -5.25 -31.81
N LEU A 142 25.35 -4.75 -33.02
CA LEU A 142 25.44 -5.59 -34.24
C LEU A 142 26.51 -6.71 -34.13
N LYS A 143 27.50 -6.56 -33.23
CA LYS A 143 28.52 -7.58 -32.94
C LYS A 143 28.06 -8.65 -31.95
N TYR A 144 27.11 -8.33 -31.08
CA TYR A 144 26.58 -9.23 -30.05
C TYR A 144 25.04 -9.11 -29.96
N PRO A 145 24.31 -9.70 -30.92
CA PRO A 145 22.85 -9.59 -30.98
C PRO A 145 22.13 -10.43 -29.91
N SER A 146 22.84 -11.35 -29.25
CA SER A 146 22.28 -12.36 -28.34
C SER A 146 22.51 -12.05 -26.86
N ILE A 147 22.91 -10.83 -26.49
CA ILE A 147 23.11 -10.43 -25.09
C ILE A 147 21.74 -10.14 -24.46
N PRO A 148 21.39 -10.82 -23.35
CA PRO A 148 20.21 -10.46 -22.56
C PRO A 148 20.31 -9.02 -22.04
N LEU A 149 19.22 -8.26 -22.15
CA LEU A 149 19.16 -6.88 -21.63
C LEU A 149 19.40 -6.81 -20.12
N GLU A 150 19.22 -7.91 -19.39
CA GLU A 150 19.40 -8.01 -17.95
C GLU A 150 20.88 -8.11 -17.55
N THR A 151 21.73 -8.78 -18.35
CA THR A 151 23.14 -8.99 -18.03
C THR A 151 24.06 -7.88 -18.53
N ARG A 152 23.51 -6.83 -19.16
CA ARG A 152 24.30 -5.72 -19.68
C ARG A 152 25.07 -5.03 -18.55
N HIS A 153 26.29 -4.62 -18.83
CA HIS A 153 27.21 -3.98 -17.89
C HIS A 153 27.61 -4.83 -16.68
N TRP A 154 27.04 -6.03 -16.47
CA TRP A 154 27.43 -6.84 -15.32
C TRP A 154 28.91 -7.21 -15.36
N THR A 155 29.50 -7.29 -14.17
CA THR A 155 30.87 -7.75 -13.95
C THR A 155 30.89 -9.19 -13.47
N ALA A 156 32.08 -9.80 -13.43
CA ALA A 156 32.26 -11.12 -12.84
C ALA A 156 31.77 -11.17 -11.38
N LEU A 157 31.97 -10.08 -10.63
CA LEU A 157 31.51 -9.94 -9.24
C LEU A 157 29.98 -9.94 -9.15
N THR A 158 29.29 -9.18 -10.00
CA THR A 158 27.82 -9.12 -10.03
C THR A 158 27.20 -10.51 -10.25
N LEU A 159 27.78 -11.30 -11.16
CA LEU A 159 27.34 -12.68 -11.44
C LEU A 159 27.61 -13.64 -10.28
N ALA A 160 28.78 -13.55 -9.65
CA ALA A 160 29.11 -14.39 -8.49
C ALA A 160 28.14 -14.12 -7.32
N VAL A 161 27.80 -12.86 -7.10
CA VAL A 161 26.84 -12.44 -6.05
C VAL A 161 25.43 -12.90 -6.36
N LEU A 162 24.96 -12.74 -7.62
CA LEU A 162 23.63 -13.21 -8.05
C LEU A 162 23.42 -14.70 -7.74
N HIS A 163 24.44 -15.52 -7.98
CA HIS A 163 24.39 -16.96 -7.74
C HIS A 163 24.76 -17.38 -6.31
N GLY A 164 25.15 -16.45 -5.45
CA GLY A 164 25.42 -16.72 -4.04
C GLY A 164 26.79 -17.35 -3.74
N HIS A 165 27.75 -17.29 -4.66
CA HIS A 165 29.05 -17.97 -4.53
C HIS A 165 30.04 -17.19 -3.67
N ILE A 166 29.92 -17.32 -2.34
CA ILE A 166 30.68 -16.54 -1.35
C ILE A 166 32.21 -16.63 -1.53
N ALA A 167 32.74 -17.85 -1.70
CA ALA A 167 34.18 -18.05 -1.86
C ALA A 167 34.72 -17.38 -3.13
N VAL A 168 33.99 -17.50 -4.25
CA VAL A 168 34.32 -16.80 -5.50
C VAL A 168 34.28 -15.28 -5.33
N VAL A 169 33.27 -14.75 -4.63
CA VAL A 169 33.17 -13.31 -4.34
C VAL A 169 34.39 -12.82 -3.56
N GLN A 170 34.85 -13.57 -2.55
CA GLN A 170 36.07 -13.23 -1.82
C GLN A 170 37.30 -13.20 -2.73
N LEU A 171 37.48 -14.23 -3.57
CA LEU A 171 38.60 -14.29 -4.53
C LEU A 171 38.60 -13.09 -5.50
N LEU A 172 37.44 -12.72 -6.03
CA LEU A 172 37.32 -11.58 -6.94
C LEU A 172 37.64 -10.26 -6.24
N LEU A 173 37.14 -10.06 -5.01
CA LEU A 173 37.41 -8.86 -4.23
C LEU A 173 38.88 -8.77 -3.81
N ASP A 174 39.53 -9.90 -3.50
CA ASP A 174 40.97 -9.97 -3.21
C ASP A 174 41.82 -9.68 -4.45
N ALA A 175 41.32 -10.02 -5.64
CA ALA A 175 41.94 -9.70 -6.93
C ALA A 175 41.69 -8.25 -7.41
N GLY A 176 41.01 -7.41 -6.62
CA GLY A 176 40.77 -6.00 -6.96
C GLY A 176 39.54 -5.75 -7.83
N ALA A 177 38.51 -6.61 -7.74
CA ALA A 177 37.19 -6.31 -8.31
C ALA A 177 36.63 -5.00 -7.74
N ASN A 178 36.00 -4.19 -8.60
CA ASN A 178 35.26 -3.02 -8.15
C ASN A 178 34.03 -3.46 -7.36
N VAL A 179 33.93 -3.04 -6.10
CA VAL A 179 32.87 -3.45 -5.17
C VAL A 179 31.48 -2.99 -5.65
N GLU A 180 31.42 -1.84 -6.32
CA GLU A 180 30.20 -1.28 -6.93
C GLU A 180 29.88 -1.89 -8.31
N GLY A 181 30.69 -2.83 -8.79
CA GLY A 181 30.56 -3.43 -10.12
C GLY A 181 30.80 -2.41 -11.23
N SER A 182 29.83 -2.23 -12.12
CA SER A 182 29.89 -1.34 -13.29
C SER A 182 29.26 0.04 -13.06
N VAL A 183 28.83 0.33 -11.83
CA VAL A 183 28.20 1.62 -11.50
C VAL A 183 29.28 2.69 -11.37
N GLY A 184 29.70 3.26 -12.50
CA GLY A 184 30.58 4.42 -12.58
C GLY A 184 29.80 5.74 -12.56
N GLN A 185 30.32 6.75 -11.85
CA GLN A 185 29.71 8.09 -11.81
C GLN A 185 29.59 8.70 -13.22
N GLY A 186 28.37 8.80 -13.75
CA GLY A 186 28.04 9.68 -14.87
C GLY A 186 27.55 9.03 -16.18
N GLY A 187 27.29 7.73 -16.22
CA GLY A 187 26.71 7.06 -17.41
C GLY A 187 25.24 6.67 -17.23
N GLU A 188 24.48 6.60 -18.33
CA GLU A 188 23.14 5.97 -18.38
C GLU A 188 23.22 4.42 -18.26
N ASN A 189 24.01 3.95 -17.30
CA ASN A 189 24.28 2.54 -17.06
C ASN A 189 23.27 2.01 -16.03
N TYR A 190 22.29 1.27 -16.53
CA TYR A 190 21.22 0.65 -15.74
C TYR A 190 21.67 -0.71 -15.18
N SER A 191 22.70 -0.73 -14.32
CA SER A 191 23.23 -1.97 -13.73
C SER A 191 23.07 -1.98 -12.22
N GLU A 192 22.38 -2.99 -11.68
CA GLU A 192 22.27 -3.21 -10.24
C GLU A 192 23.66 -3.41 -9.60
N THR A 193 23.87 -2.82 -8.42
CA THR A 193 25.12 -3.03 -7.69
C THR A 193 25.16 -4.44 -7.09
N PRO A 194 26.35 -5.04 -6.90
CA PRO A 194 26.46 -6.32 -6.20
C PRO A 194 25.78 -6.29 -4.83
N LEU A 195 25.86 -5.18 -4.09
CA LEU A 195 25.20 -5.03 -2.80
C LEU A 195 23.66 -5.03 -2.90
N GLN A 196 23.07 -4.41 -3.92
CA GLN A 196 21.62 -4.46 -4.16
C GLN A 196 21.14 -5.89 -4.43
N LEU A 197 21.88 -6.66 -5.24
CA LEU A 197 21.57 -8.06 -5.52
C LEU A 197 21.69 -8.94 -4.27
N ALA A 198 22.75 -8.78 -3.49
CA ALA A 198 22.92 -9.48 -2.23
C ALA A 198 21.78 -9.15 -1.24
N ALA A 199 21.36 -7.88 -1.20
CA ALA A 199 20.24 -7.41 -0.40
C ALA A 199 18.90 -7.98 -0.87
N ALA A 200 18.67 -8.10 -2.18
CA ALA A 200 17.48 -8.75 -2.77
C ALA A 200 17.40 -10.24 -2.42
N ALA A 201 18.52 -10.93 -2.54
CA ALA A 201 18.63 -12.35 -2.25
C ALA A 201 18.53 -12.65 -0.75
N GLY A 202 18.77 -11.65 0.11
CA GLY A 202 18.78 -11.82 1.56
C GLY A 202 20.03 -12.52 2.09
N ASN A 203 21.10 -12.57 1.29
CA ASN A 203 22.33 -13.26 1.66
C ASN A 203 23.16 -12.40 2.62
N PHE A 204 22.96 -12.63 3.92
CA PHE A 204 23.61 -11.85 4.99
C PHE A 204 25.13 -11.87 4.92
N GLU A 205 25.74 -13.02 4.60
CA GLU A 205 27.19 -13.17 4.54
C GLU A 205 27.79 -12.36 3.38
N LEU A 206 27.15 -12.40 2.20
CA LEU A 206 27.58 -11.57 1.06
C LEU A 206 27.45 -10.08 1.35
N VAL A 207 26.36 -9.67 2.00
CA VAL A 207 26.17 -8.27 2.41
C VAL A 207 27.28 -7.86 3.40
N ASP A 208 27.65 -8.72 4.35
CA ASP A 208 28.71 -8.42 5.30
C ASP A 208 30.06 -8.23 4.60
N ILE A 209 30.44 -9.17 3.73
CA ILE A 209 31.71 -9.13 2.98
C ILE A 209 31.77 -7.87 2.10
N LEU A 210 30.69 -7.56 1.36
CA LEU A 210 30.67 -6.39 0.48
C LEU A 210 30.79 -5.08 1.29
N LEU A 211 30.10 -4.97 2.42
CA LEU A 211 30.23 -3.81 3.31
C LEU A 211 31.64 -3.70 3.91
N GLU A 212 32.26 -4.80 4.32
CA GLU A 212 33.65 -4.81 4.82
C GLU A 212 34.67 -4.34 3.77
N ARG A 213 34.38 -4.53 2.48
CA ARG A 213 35.21 -4.04 1.37
C ARG A 213 34.86 -2.61 0.92
N GLY A 214 33.95 -1.93 1.61
CA GLY A 214 33.61 -0.52 1.36
C GLY A 214 32.47 -0.30 0.35
N ALA A 215 31.56 -1.26 0.20
CA ALA A 215 30.35 -1.06 -0.61
C ALA A 215 29.46 0.04 -0.02
N GLU A 216 29.04 1.02 -0.81
CA GLU A 216 28.17 2.10 -0.36
C GLU A 216 26.69 1.70 -0.45
N PRO A 217 25.96 1.60 0.69
CA PRO A 217 24.57 1.12 0.69
C PRO A 217 23.56 2.14 0.16
N ILE A 218 23.99 3.40 -0.05
CA ILE A 218 23.15 4.51 -0.51
C ILE A 218 23.13 4.59 -2.05
N ILE A 219 24.09 3.95 -2.73
CA ILE A 219 24.12 3.93 -4.20
C ILE A 219 22.89 3.14 -4.68
N GLY A 220 22.00 3.87 -5.34
CA GLY A 220 20.77 3.37 -5.95
C GLY A 220 20.89 3.35 -7.47
N THR A 221 20.14 2.46 -8.12
CA THR A 221 20.06 2.41 -9.58
C THR A 221 18.66 2.79 -10.04
N THR A 222 18.56 3.59 -11.10
CA THR A 222 17.26 3.95 -11.70
C THR A 222 16.66 2.74 -12.41
N CYS A 223 15.63 2.11 -11.84
CA CYS A 223 14.86 1.08 -12.54
C CYS A 223 13.80 1.75 -13.43
N ARG A 224 14.09 2.00 -14.73
CA ARG A 224 13.06 2.32 -15.72
C ARG A 224 12.67 1.09 -16.54
N ASN A 225 12.18 0.06 -15.88
CA ASN A 225 11.52 -1.05 -16.57
C ASN A 225 10.08 -0.62 -16.89
N GLY A 226 9.65 -0.75 -18.14
CA GLY A 226 8.35 -0.26 -18.66
C GLY A 226 7.07 -0.84 -18.03
N PHE A 227 7.17 -1.52 -16.88
CA PHE A 227 6.04 -2.02 -16.09
C PHE A 227 6.04 -1.56 -14.62
N SER A 228 7.07 -0.83 -14.16
CA SER A 228 7.06 -0.17 -12.85
C SER A 228 7.46 1.29 -13.06
N VAL A 229 6.45 2.17 -13.11
CA VAL A 229 6.65 3.60 -12.91
C VAL A 229 6.31 3.84 -11.45
N THR A 230 7.20 3.50 -10.53
CA THR A 230 7.19 4.17 -9.23
C THR A 230 7.78 5.57 -9.47
N PRO A 231 7.04 6.66 -9.24
CA PRO A 231 7.53 8.03 -9.44
C PRO A 231 8.59 8.45 -8.39
N HIS A 232 9.11 7.50 -7.61
CA HIS A 232 9.91 7.73 -6.42
C HIS A 232 11.11 6.78 -6.39
N GLY A 233 12.24 7.25 -6.92
CA GLY A 233 13.56 6.86 -6.42
C GLY A 233 14.33 5.79 -7.19
N ASP A 234 15.63 5.84 -6.93
CA ASP A 234 16.63 4.88 -7.39
C ASP A 234 16.58 3.68 -6.43
N MET A 235 16.29 2.48 -6.93
CA MET A 235 16.22 1.29 -6.06
C MET A 235 17.60 1.07 -5.42
N SER A 236 17.67 1.26 -4.11
CA SER A 236 18.86 1.16 -3.28
C SER A 236 18.92 -0.21 -2.59
N ALA A 237 20.06 -0.55 -2.00
CA ALA A 237 20.18 -1.79 -1.21
C ALA A 237 19.19 -1.82 -0.03
N TYR A 238 18.86 -0.65 0.56
CA TYR A 238 17.86 -0.53 1.61
C TYR A 238 16.44 -0.82 1.11
N SER A 239 16.04 -0.22 -0.02
CA SER A 239 14.71 -0.46 -0.58
C SER A 239 14.57 -1.90 -1.07
N GLN A 240 15.63 -2.50 -1.59
CA GLN A 240 15.62 -3.89 -2.03
C GLN A 240 15.52 -4.88 -0.86
N ALA A 241 16.29 -4.69 0.22
CA ALA A 241 16.15 -5.50 1.43
C ALA A 241 14.76 -5.35 2.06
N ALA A 242 14.19 -4.14 2.02
CA ALA A 242 12.86 -3.84 2.54
C ALA A 242 11.74 -4.43 1.66
N ALA A 243 11.89 -4.42 0.34
CA ALA A 243 10.95 -4.95 -0.63
C ALA A 243 10.82 -6.48 -0.57
N HIS A 244 11.88 -7.18 -0.16
CA HIS A 244 11.91 -8.64 -0.03
C HIS A 244 11.75 -9.16 1.40
N GLY A 245 11.64 -8.28 2.40
CA GLY A 245 11.38 -8.69 3.78
C GLY A 245 12.62 -9.13 4.57
N HIS A 246 13.82 -8.80 4.10
CA HIS A 246 15.09 -9.24 4.71
C HIS A 246 15.50 -8.36 5.89
N ARG A 247 14.76 -8.46 7.00
CA ARG A 247 14.96 -7.62 8.20
C ARG A 247 16.38 -7.65 8.77
N ASN A 248 17.04 -8.82 8.78
CA ASN A 248 18.40 -8.95 9.32
C ASN A 248 19.44 -8.24 8.45
N VAL A 249 19.32 -8.38 7.13
CA VAL A 249 20.14 -7.66 6.15
C VAL A 249 19.91 -6.16 6.29
N PHE A 250 18.65 -5.74 6.38
CA PHE A 250 18.29 -4.33 6.55
C PHE A 250 18.94 -3.70 7.80
N ARG A 251 18.89 -4.40 8.94
CA ARG A 251 19.55 -3.95 10.18
C ARG A 251 21.07 -3.90 10.06
N LYS A 252 21.67 -4.83 9.31
CA LYS A 252 23.12 -4.83 9.07
C LYS A 252 23.53 -3.61 8.24
N LEU A 253 22.79 -3.30 7.17
CA LEU A 253 23.02 -2.10 6.36
C LEU A 253 22.94 -0.82 7.21
N LEU A 254 21.93 -0.72 8.08
CA LEU A 254 21.79 0.39 9.02
C LEU A 254 22.96 0.49 10.01
N ALA A 255 23.38 -0.64 10.60
CA ALA A 255 24.46 -0.68 11.57
C ALA A 255 25.82 -0.30 10.97
N HIS A 256 26.05 -0.62 9.68
CA HIS A 256 27.29 -0.25 9.00
C HIS A 256 27.37 1.25 8.73
N SER A 257 26.25 1.88 8.31
CA SER A 257 26.16 3.33 8.14
C SER A 257 26.41 4.10 9.45
N GLU A 258 26.00 3.58 10.61
CA GLU A 258 26.31 4.18 11.92
C GLU A 258 27.81 4.12 12.26
N LYS A 259 28.52 3.07 11.83
CA LYS A 259 29.97 2.97 12.04
C LYS A 259 30.74 3.93 11.15
N GLU A 260 30.36 4.03 9.87
CA GLU A 260 30.95 5.02 8.96
C GLU A 260 30.73 6.44 9.46
N THR A 261 29.51 6.79 9.88
CA THR A 261 29.22 8.12 10.43
C THR A 261 29.94 8.40 11.75
N ARG A 262 30.17 7.41 12.62
CA ARG A 262 31.01 7.54 13.83
C ARG A 262 32.50 7.67 13.52
N ASN A 263 32.99 6.95 12.51
CA ASN A 263 34.38 7.05 12.04
C ASN A 263 34.64 8.38 11.30
N VAL A 264 33.58 8.98 10.75
CA VAL A 264 33.56 10.30 10.10
C VAL A 264 33.16 11.41 11.08
N LEU A 265 33.04 11.15 12.40
CA LEU A 265 33.07 12.22 13.41
C LEU A 265 34.45 12.86 13.28
N SER A 266 34.46 13.94 12.51
CA SER A 266 35.63 14.59 11.97
C SER A 266 36.47 15.14 13.10
N LEU A 267 37.75 15.36 12.81
CA LEU A 267 38.70 16.10 13.65
C LEU A 267 38.07 17.36 14.30
N GLU A 268 37.03 17.94 13.72
CA GLU A 268 36.27 19.10 14.22
C GLU A 268 35.49 18.83 15.51
N GLU A 269 34.87 17.65 15.71
CA GLU A 269 34.24 17.32 17.00
C GLU A 269 35.28 17.03 18.09
N ILE A 270 36.42 16.42 17.71
CA ILE A 270 37.56 16.21 18.60
C ILE A 270 38.25 17.55 18.95
N LEU A 271 38.23 18.54 18.04
CA LEU A 271 38.78 19.88 18.27
C LEU A 271 37.77 20.84 18.92
N ALA A 272 36.47 20.58 18.83
CA ALA A 272 35.42 21.38 19.46
C ALA A 272 35.29 21.17 20.98
N GLU A 273 35.91 20.13 21.56
CA GLU A 273 36.04 19.98 23.02
C GLU A 273 37.09 20.93 23.64
N GLY A 274 37.83 21.71 22.84
CA GLY A 274 38.95 22.54 23.32
C GLY A 274 38.75 24.06 23.37
N THR A 275 37.75 24.65 22.72
CA THR A 275 37.64 26.13 22.65
C THR A 275 36.20 26.64 22.54
N ASP A 276 35.80 27.41 23.54
CA ASP A 276 34.58 28.24 23.55
C ASP A 276 34.64 29.40 22.51
N PRO A 277 33.48 29.94 22.10
CA PRO A 277 33.29 30.42 20.73
C PRO A 277 33.48 31.93 20.57
N ALA A 278 34.19 32.32 19.51
CA ALA A 278 34.12 33.66 18.96
C ALA A 278 34.26 33.61 17.44
N GLY A 279 33.12 33.62 16.76
CA GLY A 279 32.91 34.18 15.41
C GLY A 279 33.87 33.76 14.30
N SER A 280 33.47 32.74 13.51
CA SER A 280 33.73 32.76 12.07
C SER A 280 32.80 31.79 11.35
N THR A 281 32.01 32.34 10.44
CA THR A 281 31.23 31.64 9.43
C THR A 281 32.13 30.79 8.54
N SER A 282 32.02 29.46 8.63
CA SER A 282 32.55 28.52 7.63
C SER A 282 31.54 27.41 7.33
N ASN A 283 31.25 27.28 6.04
CA ASN A 283 30.31 26.39 5.35
C ASN A 283 30.11 24.97 5.96
N PHE A 284 28.96 24.76 6.61
CA PHE A 284 28.41 23.46 7.03
C PHE A 284 27.65 22.75 5.89
N THR A 285 28.33 22.15 4.91
CA THR A 285 27.63 21.52 3.75
C THR A 285 27.91 20.03 3.51
N GLY A 286 28.84 19.39 4.23
CA GLY A 286 29.17 17.97 4.06
C GLY A 286 28.25 17.00 4.83
N SER A 287 28.17 17.13 6.16
CA SER A 287 27.45 16.19 7.04
C SER A 287 25.92 16.20 6.83
N ASN A 288 25.33 17.36 6.50
CA ASN A 288 23.89 17.49 6.26
C ASN A 288 23.40 16.84 4.95
N ARG A 289 24.28 16.65 3.96
CA ARG A 289 23.92 16.03 2.68
C ARG A 289 23.71 14.52 2.81
N ASN A 290 24.58 13.83 3.54
CA ASN A 290 24.47 12.38 3.77
C ASN A 290 23.24 12.02 4.61
N ASN A 291 22.92 12.81 5.64
CA ASN A 291 21.71 12.58 6.44
C ASN A 291 20.42 12.79 5.64
N LYS A 292 20.39 13.77 4.73
CA LYS A 292 19.22 14.00 3.85
C LYS A 292 19.08 12.91 2.79
N ALA A 293 20.19 12.48 2.18
CA ALA A 293 20.21 11.37 1.22
C ALA A 293 19.74 10.06 1.88
N ARG A 294 20.27 9.76 3.08
CA ARG A 294 19.87 8.61 3.89
C ARG A 294 18.38 8.64 4.23
N LEU A 295 17.85 9.79 4.63
CA LEU A 295 16.44 9.91 4.99
C LEU A 295 15.53 9.74 3.77
N ASN A 296 15.96 10.16 2.57
CA ASN A 296 15.22 9.90 1.33
C ASN A 296 15.20 8.41 0.98
N VAL A 297 16.34 7.73 1.08
CA VAL A 297 16.44 6.28 0.84
C VAL A 297 15.58 5.49 1.83
N LEU A 298 15.59 5.87 3.11
CA LEU A 298 14.74 5.21 4.11
C LEU A 298 13.24 5.45 3.86
N ARG A 299 12.85 6.62 3.34
CA ARG A 299 11.46 6.87 2.91
C ARG A 299 11.04 5.94 1.77
N GLU A 300 11.94 5.73 0.81
CA GLU A 300 11.71 4.77 -0.29
C GLU A 300 11.61 3.33 0.23
N ALA A 301 12.49 2.95 1.16
CA ALA A 301 12.42 1.64 1.80
C ALA A 301 11.10 1.43 2.58
N VAL A 302 10.56 2.45 3.23
CA VAL A 302 9.23 2.40 3.87
C VAL A 302 8.14 2.19 2.83
N TYR A 303 8.21 2.88 1.69
CA TYR A 303 7.26 2.72 0.60
C TYR A 303 7.22 1.26 0.12
N HIS A 304 8.36 0.69 -0.27
CA HIS A 304 8.42 -0.68 -0.77
C HIS A 304 8.07 -1.74 0.29
N SER A 305 8.56 -1.61 1.52
CA SER A 305 8.16 -2.55 2.59
C SER A 305 6.67 -2.49 2.89
N SER A 306 6.04 -1.31 2.77
CA SER A 306 4.59 -1.17 2.95
C SER A 306 3.78 -1.79 1.80
N GLU A 307 4.21 -1.65 0.54
CA GLU A 307 3.56 -2.28 -0.61
C GLU A 307 3.61 -3.81 -0.55
N HIS A 308 4.73 -4.37 -0.11
CA HIS A 308 4.91 -5.82 0.02
C HIS A 308 4.41 -6.39 1.36
N GLY A 309 3.98 -5.54 2.30
CA GLY A 309 3.35 -5.94 3.56
C GLY A 309 4.30 -6.37 4.68
N TYR A 310 5.56 -5.94 4.64
CA TYR A 310 6.57 -6.22 5.65
C TYR A 310 6.53 -5.20 6.80
N VAL A 311 5.48 -5.28 7.63
CA VAL A 311 5.20 -4.31 8.71
C VAL A 311 6.31 -4.23 9.77
N ASP A 312 6.99 -5.33 10.08
CA ASP A 312 8.08 -5.30 11.07
C ASP A 312 9.26 -4.45 10.60
N ILE A 313 9.51 -4.41 9.28
CA ILE A 313 10.56 -3.57 8.69
C ILE A 313 10.10 -2.12 8.65
N THR A 314 8.85 -1.84 8.26
CA THR A 314 8.33 -0.45 8.27
C THR A 314 8.39 0.16 9.67
N MET A 315 8.03 -0.61 10.70
CA MET A 315 8.10 -0.16 12.09
C MET A 315 9.54 0.02 12.59
N ASP A 316 10.47 -0.88 12.21
CA ASP A 316 11.89 -0.71 12.52
C ASP A 316 12.43 0.58 11.88
N ILE A 317 12.13 0.85 10.60
CA ILE A 317 12.54 2.09 9.90
C ILE A 317 11.94 3.32 10.57
N ARG A 318 10.67 3.23 10.97
CA ARG A 318 9.96 4.32 11.65
C ARG A 318 10.62 4.68 12.99
N GLY A 319 11.13 3.68 13.72
CA GLY A 319 11.90 3.88 14.95
C GLY A 319 13.13 4.79 14.79
N PHE A 320 13.67 4.92 13.56
CA PHE A 320 14.78 5.82 13.24
C PHE A 320 14.37 7.25 12.88
N GLY A 321 13.08 7.61 13.00
CA GLY A 321 12.60 8.98 12.86
C GLY A 321 12.11 9.39 11.47
N VAL A 322 11.93 8.43 10.55
CA VAL A 322 11.31 8.69 9.24
C VAL A 322 9.82 9.01 9.44
N PRO A 323 9.29 10.14 8.95
CA PRO A 323 7.86 10.44 9.09
C PRO A 323 7.02 9.51 8.20
N TRP A 324 5.77 9.29 8.60
CA TRP A 324 4.81 8.55 7.79
C TRP A 324 4.36 9.37 6.57
N ASN A 325 4.22 8.69 5.43
CA ASN A 325 3.40 9.18 4.32
C ASN A 325 2.02 8.50 4.42
N LEU A 326 0.94 9.18 4.02
CA LEU A 326 -0.43 8.63 4.09
C LEU A 326 -0.53 7.21 3.49
N HIS A 327 0.02 7.03 2.29
CA HIS A 327 -0.01 5.75 1.57
C HIS A 327 0.64 4.62 2.40
N SER A 328 1.89 4.84 2.85
CA SER A 328 2.63 3.85 3.65
C SER A 328 1.97 3.53 4.99
N TRP A 329 1.33 4.53 5.61
CA TRP A 329 0.61 4.37 6.87
C TRP A 329 -0.64 3.51 6.67
N LEU A 330 -1.45 3.80 5.64
CA LEU A 330 -2.65 3.03 5.31
C LEU A 330 -2.34 1.57 4.99
N LEU A 331 -1.34 1.32 4.14
CA LEU A 331 -0.95 -0.05 3.78
C LEU A 331 -0.39 -0.81 5.00
N SER A 332 0.44 -0.17 5.82
CA SER A 332 0.97 -0.76 7.06
C SER A 332 -0.14 -1.05 8.07
N LEU A 333 -1.15 -0.17 8.18
CA LEU A 333 -2.30 -0.38 9.04
C LEU A 333 -3.16 -1.55 8.55
N ASN A 334 -3.43 -1.61 7.24
CA ASN A 334 -4.23 -2.67 6.62
C ASN A 334 -3.57 -4.04 6.81
N THR A 335 -2.28 -4.14 6.54
CA THR A 335 -1.50 -5.37 6.69
C THR A 335 -1.42 -5.80 8.16
N ALA A 336 -1.22 -4.87 9.10
CA ALA A 336 -1.27 -5.16 10.54
C ALA A 336 -2.66 -5.66 10.99
N PHE A 337 -3.73 -5.11 10.40
CA PHE A 337 -5.11 -5.53 10.66
C PHE A 337 -5.40 -6.94 10.15
N LEU A 338 -5.00 -7.24 8.91
CA LEU A 338 -5.10 -8.58 8.31
C LEU A 338 -4.31 -9.63 9.10
N GLN A 339 -3.14 -9.27 9.64
CA GLN A 339 -2.32 -10.14 10.50
C GLN A 339 -2.80 -10.19 11.97
N HIS A 340 -3.86 -9.46 12.33
CA HIS A 340 -4.41 -9.36 13.69
C HIS A 340 -3.41 -8.91 14.77
N ARG A 341 -2.40 -8.11 14.41
CA ARG A 341 -1.32 -7.67 15.32
C ARG A 341 -1.71 -6.40 16.09
N ARG A 342 -2.50 -6.58 17.14
CA ARG A 342 -3.13 -5.50 17.94
C ARG A 342 -2.17 -4.42 18.45
N LEU A 343 -1.00 -4.81 18.95
CA LEU A 343 -0.01 -3.86 19.49
C LEU A 343 0.53 -2.94 18.39
N VAL A 344 0.79 -3.49 17.21
CA VAL A 344 1.28 -2.74 16.06
C VAL A 344 0.21 -1.78 15.56
N ILE A 345 -1.05 -2.21 15.47
CA ILE A 345 -2.19 -1.34 15.16
C ILE A 345 -2.25 -0.15 16.13
N GLN A 346 -2.14 -0.40 17.45
CA GLN A 346 -2.18 0.66 18.45
C GLN A 346 -1.01 1.65 18.29
N CYS A 347 0.20 1.18 17.99
CA CYS A 347 1.35 2.03 17.71
C CYS A 347 1.13 2.90 16.45
N ILE A 348 0.69 2.29 15.35
CA ILE A 348 0.44 2.99 14.07
C ILE A 348 -0.64 4.06 14.23
N LEU A 349 -1.74 3.76 14.95
CA LEU A 349 -2.83 4.71 15.19
C LEU A 349 -2.37 5.90 16.04
N LYS A 350 -1.53 5.68 17.06
CA LYS A 350 -1.00 6.75 17.91
C LYS A 350 -0.15 7.76 17.12
N GLU A 351 0.50 7.31 16.05
CA GLU A 351 1.38 8.13 15.23
C GLU A 351 0.68 8.88 14.09
N PHE A 352 -0.65 8.79 13.99
CA PHE A 352 -1.44 9.51 12.98
C PHE A 352 -1.12 11.02 12.96
N ASN A 353 -0.91 11.64 14.14
CA ASN A 353 -0.59 13.06 14.26
C ASN A 353 0.71 13.50 13.55
N THR A 354 1.55 12.56 13.09
CA THR A 354 2.83 12.86 12.43
C THR A 354 2.71 13.10 10.93
N ILE A 355 1.58 12.74 10.32
CA ILE A 355 1.32 12.96 8.90
C ILE A 355 0.70 14.35 8.74
N LYS A 356 1.05 15.04 7.67
CA LYS A 356 0.61 16.41 7.42
C LYS A 356 -0.86 16.46 6.97
N GLU A 357 -1.59 17.49 7.43
CA GLU A 357 -3.01 17.73 7.12
C GLU A 357 -3.28 17.87 5.60
N GLU A 358 -2.27 18.31 4.83
CA GLU A 358 -2.32 18.44 3.38
C GLU A 358 -2.38 17.09 2.64
N GLU A 359 -1.97 15.97 3.26
CA GLU A 359 -1.93 14.64 2.62
C GLU A 359 -3.21 13.82 2.88
N TYR A 360 -3.83 13.94 4.05
CA TYR A 360 -5.13 13.31 4.38
C TYR A 360 -6.33 13.83 3.61
N SER A 361 -6.06 14.93 2.94
CA SER A 361 -6.94 15.63 2.03
C SER A 361 -7.20 14.89 0.72
N ASP A 362 -6.39 13.87 0.45
CA ASP A 362 -6.44 13.10 -0.78
C ASP A 362 -7.61 12.10 -0.82
N GLN A 363 -8.08 11.84 -2.04
CA GLN A 363 -9.10 10.81 -2.31
C GLN A 363 -8.75 9.43 -1.74
N ALA A 364 -7.47 9.14 -1.51
CA ALA A 364 -6.99 7.89 -0.93
C ALA A 364 -7.52 7.63 0.50
N LEU A 365 -7.56 8.66 1.36
CA LEU A 365 -8.14 8.52 2.70
C LEU A 365 -9.64 8.23 2.62
N LEU A 366 -10.35 8.92 1.71
CA LEU A 366 -11.79 8.75 1.52
C LEU A 366 -12.16 7.38 0.96
N LEU A 367 -11.42 6.87 -0.02
CA LEU A 367 -11.74 5.62 -0.74
C LEU A 367 -11.27 4.37 -0.01
N GLN A 368 -10.10 4.41 0.64
CA GLN A 368 -9.48 3.23 1.26
C GLN A 368 -9.26 3.39 2.76
N GLY A 369 -9.00 4.61 3.24
CA GLY A 369 -8.68 4.84 4.65
C GLY A 369 -9.88 4.78 5.59
N LEU A 370 -10.94 5.53 5.32
CA LEU A 370 -12.13 5.53 6.17
C LEU A 370 -12.79 4.15 6.28
N PRO A 371 -13.05 3.41 5.18
CA PRO A 371 -13.61 2.07 5.28
C PRO A 371 -12.76 1.16 6.16
N LEU A 372 -11.44 1.22 6.01
CA LEU A 372 -10.51 0.44 6.82
C LEU A 372 -10.59 0.81 8.31
N LEU A 373 -10.61 2.09 8.65
CA LEU A 373 -10.70 2.54 10.06
C LEU A 373 -12.01 2.11 10.72
N PHE A 374 -13.14 2.23 10.01
CA PHE A 374 -14.44 1.75 10.51
C PHE A 374 -14.50 0.22 10.60
N GLN A 375 -13.83 -0.50 9.69
CA GLN A 375 -13.69 -1.94 9.78
C GLN A 375 -12.84 -2.37 10.99
N ILE A 376 -11.75 -1.65 11.28
CA ILE A 376 -10.94 -1.86 12.49
C ILE A 376 -11.78 -1.57 13.73
N LEU A 377 -12.56 -0.47 13.75
CA LEU A 377 -13.45 -0.16 14.86
C LEU A 377 -14.47 -1.27 15.10
N ARG A 378 -15.12 -1.77 14.03
CA ARG A 378 -16.11 -2.86 14.10
C ARG A 378 -15.51 -4.16 14.64
N ALA A 379 -14.30 -4.51 14.19
CA ALA A 379 -13.64 -5.75 14.58
C ALA A 379 -12.97 -5.65 15.97
N SER A 380 -12.57 -4.45 16.40
CA SER A 380 -11.86 -4.24 17.65
C SER A 380 -12.84 -4.07 18.82
N LYS A 381 -12.73 -4.97 19.81
CA LYS A 381 -13.37 -4.86 21.12
C LYS A 381 -12.45 -4.22 22.17
N ASN A 382 -11.36 -3.59 21.75
CA ASN A 382 -10.34 -3.06 22.63
C ASN A 382 -10.55 -1.55 22.81
N GLU A 383 -10.82 -1.12 24.04
CA GLU A 383 -11.08 0.28 24.37
C GLU A 383 -9.94 1.20 23.95
N ALA A 384 -8.68 0.77 24.06
CA ALA A 384 -7.53 1.60 23.68
C ALA A 384 -7.52 1.89 22.18
N ILE A 385 -7.83 0.91 21.33
CA ILE A 385 -7.88 1.08 19.87
C ILE A 385 -9.07 1.98 19.51
N SER A 386 -10.24 1.73 20.10
CA SER A 386 -11.44 2.52 19.83
C SER A 386 -11.28 3.99 20.24
N GLN A 387 -10.60 4.26 21.36
CA GLN A 387 -10.29 5.62 21.81
C GLN A 387 -9.31 6.34 20.87
N GLN A 388 -8.27 5.66 20.36
CA GLN A 388 -7.36 6.25 19.38
C GLN A 388 -8.07 6.53 18.05
N LEU A 389 -8.91 5.59 17.58
CA LEU A 389 -9.73 5.80 16.38
C LEU A 389 -10.71 6.96 16.55
N ALA A 390 -11.36 7.09 17.71
CA ALA A 390 -12.21 8.23 18.01
C ALA A 390 -11.45 9.56 17.94
N GLY A 391 -10.21 9.60 18.44
CA GLY A 391 -9.33 10.77 18.31
C GLY A 391 -9.05 11.12 16.85
N ILE A 392 -8.74 10.12 16.02
CA ILE A 392 -8.51 10.28 14.57
C ILE A 392 -9.78 10.80 13.88
N PHE A 393 -10.95 10.24 14.18
CA PHE A 393 -12.22 10.70 13.59
C PHE A 393 -12.57 12.14 13.96
N VAL A 394 -12.33 12.55 15.21
CA VAL A 394 -12.51 13.93 15.66
C VAL A 394 -11.55 14.86 14.91
N GLN A 395 -10.29 14.46 14.74
CA GLN A 395 -9.30 15.24 13.98
C GLN A 395 -9.69 15.37 12.50
N CYS A 396 -10.12 14.28 11.86
CA CYS A 396 -10.60 14.29 10.47
C CYS A 396 -11.88 15.11 10.28
N TYR A 397 -12.75 15.20 11.29
CA TYR A 397 -13.95 16.05 11.24
C TYR A 397 -13.62 17.55 11.26
N GLY A 398 -12.50 17.91 11.90
CA GLY A 398 -11.97 19.27 11.97
C GLY A 398 -12.64 20.17 13.02
N PRO A 399 -12.11 21.39 13.22
CA PRO A 399 -12.56 22.31 14.28
C PRO A 399 -13.89 23.00 13.98
N TYR A 400 -14.38 22.90 12.74
CA TYR A 400 -15.55 23.64 12.25
C TYR A 400 -16.86 23.20 12.94
N PRO A 401 -17.82 24.12 13.15
CA PRO A 401 -19.11 23.78 13.74
C PRO A 401 -19.91 22.84 12.84
N ILE A 402 -20.74 22.00 13.45
CA ILE A 402 -21.66 21.09 12.74
C ILE A 402 -22.60 21.95 11.88
N PRO A 403 -22.79 21.64 10.59
CA PRO A 403 -23.67 22.41 9.71
C PRO A 403 -25.06 22.57 10.30
N LYS A 404 -25.50 23.82 10.45
CA LYS A 404 -26.84 24.15 10.97
C LYS A 404 -27.85 24.15 9.84
N PHE A 405 -29.06 23.65 10.10
CA PHE A 405 -30.16 23.73 9.15
C PHE A 405 -30.79 25.12 9.13
N THR A 406 -31.27 25.54 7.97
CA THR A 406 -32.09 26.74 7.81
C THR A 406 -33.54 26.43 8.14
N GLU A 407 -34.18 27.30 8.92
CA GLU A 407 -35.59 27.21 9.24
C GLU A 407 -36.42 27.48 7.97
N ILE A 408 -37.36 26.58 7.67
CA ILE A 408 -38.30 26.82 6.56
C ILE A 408 -39.32 27.85 7.05
N LYS A 409 -39.06 29.12 6.77
CA LYS A 409 -40.03 30.20 6.95
C LYS A 409 -41.05 30.16 5.81
N ARG A 410 -41.97 29.20 5.82
CA ARG A 410 -43.14 29.27 4.94
C ARG A 410 -44.03 30.41 5.45
N LYS A 411 -44.10 31.51 4.69
CA LYS A 411 -45.26 32.40 4.78
C LYS A 411 -46.44 31.65 4.16
N GLN A 412 -47.39 31.17 4.95
CA GLN A 412 -48.62 30.62 4.39
C GLN A 412 -49.89 30.99 5.16
N ILE A 413 -50.97 30.79 4.42
CA ILE A 413 -52.15 31.63 4.25
C ILE A 413 -53.23 31.21 5.26
N SER A 414 -53.99 32.17 5.78
CA SER A 414 -55.09 32.02 6.77
C SER A 414 -54.67 31.80 8.23
N ARG A 415 -54.31 32.90 8.90
CA ARG A 415 -54.40 33.01 10.37
C ARG A 415 -55.87 33.05 10.76
N LEU A 416 -56.34 32.06 11.52
CA LEU A 416 -57.60 32.16 12.26
C LEU A 416 -57.26 32.59 13.70
N ASP A 417 -58.11 33.45 14.27
CA ASP A 417 -57.87 34.01 15.61
C ASP A 417 -57.76 32.89 16.66
N PRO A 418 -56.90 33.01 17.70
CA PRO A 418 -56.73 32.01 18.76
C PRO A 418 -58.03 31.56 19.44
N HIS A 419 -59.06 32.40 19.40
CA HIS A 419 -60.38 32.13 19.95
C HIS A 419 -61.12 30.96 19.26
N PHE A 420 -60.74 30.62 18.03
CA PHE A 420 -61.34 29.51 17.28
C PHE A 420 -60.71 28.14 17.59
N LEU A 421 -59.66 28.09 18.42
CA LEU A 421 -59.03 26.84 18.81
C LEU A 421 -59.93 26.07 19.79
N ASN A 422 -60.35 24.84 19.41
CA ASN A 422 -61.14 23.94 20.25
C ASN A 422 -62.50 24.53 20.71
N ASN A 423 -63.16 25.30 19.86
CA ASN A 423 -64.50 25.84 20.11
C ASN A 423 -65.56 24.93 19.46
N LYS A 424 -66.55 24.50 20.26
CA LYS A 424 -67.62 23.57 19.87
C LYS A 424 -68.66 24.20 18.94
N GLU A 425 -68.90 25.50 19.04
CA GLU A 425 -70.01 26.17 18.32
C GLU A 425 -69.73 26.38 16.83
N MET A 426 -68.45 26.52 16.47
CA MET A 426 -68.03 26.92 15.11
C MET A 426 -67.24 25.82 14.38
N SER A 427 -67.02 24.66 15.02
CA SER A 427 -66.28 23.54 14.45
C SER A 427 -67.16 22.65 13.56
N ASP A 428 -66.61 22.19 12.45
CA ASP A 428 -67.24 21.27 11.49
C ASP A 428 -66.62 19.85 11.55
N VAL A 429 -65.58 19.64 12.35
CA VAL A 429 -64.96 18.34 12.65
C VAL A 429 -64.68 18.18 14.14
N THR A 430 -64.90 16.97 14.65
CA THR A 430 -64.51 16.57 16.00
C THR A 430 -63.50 15.41 15.94
N PHE A 431 -62.31 15.62 16.49
CA PHE A 431 -61.32 14.56 16.70
C PHE A 431 -61.46 13.95 18.09
N LEU A 432 -61.39 12.63 18.21
CA LEU A 432 -61.32 11.93 19.49
C LEU A 432 -59.87 11.51 19.73
N VAL A 433 -59.20 12.17 20.67
CA VAL A 433 -57.79 11.92 21.00
C VAL A 433 -57.73 11.47 22.46
N GLU A 434 -57.23 10.26 22.72
CA GLU A 434 -57.24 9.64 24.07
C GLU A 434 -58.62 9.67 24.75
N GLY A 435 -59.71 9.50 23.97
CA GLY A 435 -61.08 9.57 24.48
C GLY A 435 -61.59 10.99 24.79
N LYS A 436 -60.81 12.04 24.53
CA LYS A 436 -61.23 13.45 24.68
C LYS A 436 -61.58 14.07 23.32
N PRO A 437 -62.74 14.75 23.20
CA PRO A 437 -63.10 15.45 21.96
C PRO A 437 -62.25 16.71 21.78
N PHE A 438 -61.85 16.96 20.54
CA PHE A 438 -61.15 18.16 20.10
C PHE A 438 -61.84 18.74 18.86
N TYR A 439 -62.31 19.97 18.95
CA TYR A 439 -63.11 20.65 17.93
C TYR A 439 -62.21 21.45 16.97
N ALA A 440 -62.37 21.25 15.66
CA ALA A 440 -61.52 21.88 14.64
C ALA A 440 -62.28 22.26 13.35
N HIS A 441 -61.60 22.99 12.46
CA HIS A 441 -62.15 23.52 11.21
C HIS A 441 -61.57 22.80 9.98
N ARG A 442 -62.41 22.20 9.12
CA ARG A 442 -62.01 21.42 7.94
C ARG A 442 -61.20 22.22 6.97
N VAL A 443 -61.65 23.44 6.67
CA VAL A 443 -61.04 24.29 5.64
C VAL A 443 -59.57 24.55 5.95
N LEU A 444 -59.25 24.83 7.22
CA LEU A 444 -57.87 25.05 7.67
C LEU A 444 -57.03 23.76 7.64
N LEU A 445 -57.59 22.63 8.03
CA LEU A 445 -56.86 21.34 8.01
C LEU A 445 -56.61 20.82 6.59
N PHE A 446 -57.56 21.04 5.69
CA PHE A 446 -57.50 20.60 4.30
C PHE A 446 -56.44 21.36 3.50
N THR A 447 -56.22 22.65 3.81
CA THR A 447 -55.19 23.47 3.19
C THR A 447 -53.81 23.28 3.83
N ALA A 448 -53.75 22.95 5.12
CA ALA A 448 -52.48 22.92 5.85
C ALA A 448 -51.69 21.60 5.74
N SER A 449 -52.35 20.46 5.50
CA SER A 449 -51.64 19.16 5.36
C SER A 449 -52.31 18.22 4.36
N PRO A 450 -51.51 17.55 3.49
CA PRO A 450 -52.00 16.48 2.64
C PRO A 450 -52.57 15.29 3.43
N ARG A 451 -52.03 14.99 4.61
CA ARG A 451 -52.54 13.88 5.45
C ARG A 451 -53.89 14.20 6.08
N PHE A 452 -54.08 15.44 6.53
CA PHE A 452 -55.40 15.87 7.00
C PHE A 452 -56.42 15.86 5.86
N LYS A 453 -56.02 16.28 4.65
CA LYS A 453 -56.86 16.19 3.46
C LYS A 453 -57.31 14.74 3.16
N THR A 454 -56.40 13.76 3.19
CA THR A 454 -56.75 12.36 2.93
C THR A 454 -57.66 11.75 4.00
N LEU A 455 -57.37 12.04 5.27
CA LEU A 455 -58.24 11.65 6.40
C LEU A 455 -59.66 12.17 6.27
N LEU A 456 -59.80 13.44 5.87
CA LEU A 456 -61.10 14.10 5.75
C LEU A 456 -61.83 13.68 4.47
N SER A 457 -61.12 13.31 3.40
CA SER A 457 -61.73 12.85 2.15
C SER A 457 -62.19 11.40 2.17
N SER A 458 -61.52 10.49 2.91
CA SER A 458 -61.83 9.05 2.85
C SER A 458 -63.18 8.66 3.45
N ARG A 459 -63.84 9.57 4.19
CA ARG A 459 -65.14 9.33 4.85
C ARG A 459 -66.27 10.20 4.29
N MET A 460 -66.08 10.85 3.14
CA MET A 460 -67.12 11.65 2.49
C MET A 460 -68.25 10.82 1.85
N SER A 461 -68.12 9.49 1.82
CA SER A 461 -69.04 8.58 1.14
C SER A 461 -70.12 7.95 2.04
N SER A 462 -70.15 8.21 3.35
CA SER A 462 -71.22 7.73 4.24
C SER A 462 -71.65 8.79 5.25
N ASP A 463 -72.89 9.22 5.09
CA ASP A 463 -73.77 9.93 6.04
C ASP A 463 -73.73 11.46 6.11
N ASN A 464 -74.89 12.02 5.75
CA ASN A 464 -75.34 13.40 5.95
C ASN A 464 -75.55 13.72 7.44
N SER A 465 -74.48 13.74 8.24
CA SER A 465 -74.53 14.30 9.60
C SER A 465 -73.44 15.36 9.80
N SER A 466 -73.83 16.46 10.43
CA SER A 466 -73.15 17.75 10.55
C SER A 466 -71.88 17.77 11.42
N SER A 467 -71.24 16.62 11.66
CA SER A 467 -69.97 16.56 12.37
C SER A 467 -69.24 15.25 12.04
N ILE A 468 -68.11 15.33 11.34
CA ILE A 468 -67.26 14.15 11.11
C ILE A 468 -66.51 13.83 12.41
N PHE A 469 -66.59 12.57 12.84
CA PHE A 469 -65.83 12.02 13.97
C PHE A 469 -64.58 11.28 13.49
N ILE A 470 -63.40 11.67 13.99
CA ILE A 470 -62.12 11.04 13.65
C ILE A 470 -61.38 10.63 14.92
N GLU A 471 -61.13 9.33 15.09
CA GLU A 471 -60.35 8.81 16.20
C GLU A 471 -58.85 8.83 15.88
N ILE A 472 -58.04 9.35 16.82
CA ILE A 472 -56.58 9.35 16.77
C ILE A 472 -56.09 8.68 18.04
N GLY A 473 -55.71 7.41 17.93
CA GLY A 473 -55.26 6.60 19.08
C GLY A 473 -53.77 6.71 19.42
N HIS A 474 -52.94 7.15 18.47
CA HIS A 474 -51.47 7.04 18.59
C HIS A 474 -50.75 8.34 18.96
N ILE A 475 -51.47 9.35 19.46
CA ILE A 475 -50.92 10.67 19.82
C ILE A 475 -51.57 11.15 21.11
N LYS A 476 -50.78 11.66 22.06
CA LYS A 476 -51.30 12.25 23.30
C LYS A 476 -52.10 13.52 23.04
N TYR A 477 -53.12 13.78 23.84
CA TYR A 477 -54.00 14.94 23.70
C TYR A 477 -53.22 16.27 23.69
N ASN A 478 -52.22 16.41 24.57
CA ASN A 478 -51.41 17.63 24.66
C ASN A 478 -50.58 17.89 23.40
N ILE A 479 -49.98 16.84 22.82
CA ILE A 479 -49.20 16.94 21.58
C ILE A 479 -50.11 17.31 20.41
N PHE A 480 -51.28 16.69 20.31
CA PHE A 480 -52.27 17.04 19.30
C PHE A 480 -52.75 18.50 19.42
N LYS A 481 -52.98 18.96 20.65
CA LYS A 481 -53.30 20.37 20.92
C LYS A 481 -52.19 21.31 20.43
N MET A 482 -50.92 20.96 20.62
CA MET A 482 -49.78 21.76 20.14
C MET A 482 -49.69 21.78 18.61
N VAL A 483 -49.93 20.66 17.95
CA VAL A 483 -50.05 20.61 16.48
C VAL A 483 -51.17 21.53 16.00
N MET A 484 -52.32 21.52 16.67
CA MET A 484 -53.43 22.41 16.34
C MET A 484 -53.10 23.88 16.61
N GLN A 485 -52.42 24.20 17.72
CA GLN A 485 -51.94 25.56 17.99
C GLN A 485 -51.01 26.06 16.88
N TYR A 486 -50.09 25.23 16.40
CA TYR A 486 -49.22 25.56 15.26
C TYR A 486 -50.03 25.95 14.01
N LEU A 487 -51.06 25.16 13.69
CA LEU A 487 -51.87 25.35 12.49
C LEU A 487 -52.74 26.61 12.57
N TYR A 488 -53.29 26.96 13.74
CA TYR A 488 -54.13 28.15 13.92
C TYR A 488 -53.29 29.44 14.04
N TYR A 489 -52.16 29.39 14.76
CA TYR A 489 -51.28 30.55 14.92
C TYR A 489 -50.44 30.85 13.67
N GLY A 490 -50.36 29.89 12.73
CA GLY A 490 -49.69 30.07 11.45
C GLY A 490 -48.17 30.21 11.58
N GLY A 491 -47.57 29.57 12.58
CA GLY A 491 -46.13 29.64 12.83
C GLY A 491 -45.69 29.02 14.15
N THR A 492 -44.37 28.99 14.35
CA THR A 492 -43.70 28.41 15.53
C THR A 492 -43.34 29.45 16.59
N GLU A 493 -43.50 30.75 16.31
CA GLU A 493 -43.07 31.85 17.18
C GLU A 493 -43.81 31.90 18.53
N THR A 494 -45.03 31.38 18.60
CA THR A 494 -45.88 31.39 19.81
C THR A 494 -45.97 30.04 20.53
N LEU A 495 -45.31 29.00 20.02
CA LEU A 495 -45.37 27.65 20.60
C LEU A 495 -44.35 27.51 21.72
N GLN A 496 -44.84 27.36 22.96
CA GLN A 496 -44.00 26.92 24.08
C GLN A 496 -43.93 25.39 24.10
N ILE A 497 -42.82 24.86 23.60
CA ILE A 497 -42.57 23.41 23.55
C ILE A 497 -41.66 23.04 24.73
N ARG A 498 -42.12 22.13 25.60
CA ARG A 498 -41.30 21.57 26.68
C ARG A 498 -40.31 20.55 26.13
N ASN A 499 -39.11 20.47 26.69
CA ASN A 499 -38.07 19.55 26.22
C ASN A 499 -38.51 18.08 26.15
N SER A 500 -39.35 17.63 27.10
CA SER A 500 -39.90 16.26 27.14
C SER A 500 -40.84 15.94 25.98
N ASP A 501 -41.46 16.96 25.39
CA ASP A 501 -42.55 16.81 24.43
C ASP A 501 -42.06 16.96 22.99
N ILE A 502 -40.80 17.40 22.76
CA ILE A 502 -40.27 17.71 21.43
C ILE A 502 -40.21 16.46 20.54
N LEU A 503 -39.75 15.32 21.06
CA LEU A 503 -39.67 14.09 20.29
C LEU A 503 -41.05 13.57 19.88
N GLU A 504 -42.02 13.58 20.81
CA GLU A 504 -43.40 13.18 20.51
C GLU A 504 -44.07 14.16 19.53
N LEU A 505 -43.74 15.45 19.62
CA LEU A 505 -44.21 16.45 18.66
C LEU A 505 -43.57 16.25 17.29
N LEU A 506 -42.29 15.85 17.22
CA LEU A 506 -41.59 15.53 15.97
C LEU A 506 -42.24 14.34 15.26
N SER A 507 -42.56 13.26 16.00
CA SER A 507 -43.25 12.10 15.43
C SER A 507 -44.67 12.46 14.96
N ALA A 508 -45.40 13.28 15.72
CA ALA A 508 -46.70 13.80 15.30
C ALA A 508 -46.60 14.69 14.06
N ALA A 509 -45.62 15.60 14.00
CA ALA A 509 -45.40 16.49 12.86
C ALA A 509 -45.12 15.70 11.57
N LYS A 510 -44.31 14.63 11.67
CA LYS A 510 -44.05 13.70 10.56
C LYS A 510 -45.32 12.94 10.15
N PHE A 511 -46.05 12.41 11.12
CA PHE A 511 -47.30 11.66 10.88
C PHE A 511 -48.35 12.52 10.15
N PHE A 512 -48.46 13.80 10.52
CA PHE A 512 -49.32 14.77 9.84
C PHE A 512 -48.66 15.45 8.63
N GLN A 513 -47.46 15.05 8.20
CA GLN A 513 -46.76 15.60 7.03
C GLN A 513 -46.58 17.13 7.08
N LEU A 514 -46.28 17.67 8.27
CA LEU A 514 -46.06 19.10 8.52
C LEU A 514 -44.56 19.43 8.48
N GLU A 515 -44.02 19.65 7.27
CA GLU A 515 -42.57 19.83 7.05
C GLU A 515 -41.94 20.99 7.85
N ALA A 516 -42.63 22.13 7.95
CA ALA A 516 -42.10 23.31 8.64
C ALA A 516 -42.08 23.12 10.18
N LEU A 517 -43.12 22.49 10.74
CA LEU A 517 -43.14 22.13 12.16
C LEU A 517 -42.11 21.05 12.47
N GLN A 518 -41.97 20.05 11.59
CA GLN A 518 -40.93 19.02 11.70
C GLN A 518 -39.54 19.68 11.76
N ARG A 519 -39.21 20.58 10.82
CA ARG A 519 -37.90 21.22 10.79
C ARG A 519 -37.62 22.12 11.99
N HIS A 520 -38.66 22.77 12.52
CA HIS A 520 -38.51 23.54 13.76
C HIS A 520 -38.25 22.63 14.97
N CYS A 521 -38.94 21.48 15.07
CA CYS A 521 -38.67 20.50 16.12
C CYS A 521 -37.25 19.92 16.00
N GLU A 522 -36.79 19.62 14.77
CA GLU A 522 -35.40 19.19 14.51
C GLU A 522 -34.39 20.24 15.01
N LEU A 523 -34.63 21.53 14.74
CA LEU A 523 -33.78 22.63 15.22
C LEU A 523 -33.77 22.74 16.75
N LEU A 524 -34.89 22.54 17.42
CA LEU A 524 -34.93 22.53 18.89
C LEU A 524 -34.14 21.33 19.45
N CYS A 525 -34.26 20.15 18.84
CA CYS A 525 -33.44 18.99 19.20
C CYS A 525 -31.93 19.30 19.08
N THR A 526 -31.50 20.02 18.03
CA THR A 526 -30.07 20.38 17.88
C THR A 526 -29.53 21.28 18.99
N LYS A 527 -30.39 22.02 19.70
CA LYS A 527 -29.99 22.89 20.82
C LYS A 527 -29.94 22.16 22.16
N ILE A 528 -30.67 21.04 22.27
CA ILE A 528 -30.84 20.29 23.52
C ILE A 528 -29.88 19.10 23.58
N ILE A 529 -29.31 18.68 22.44
CA ILE A 529 -28.41 17.54 22.38
C ILE A 529 -27.22 17.70 23.33
N ASN A 530 -26.95 16.65 24.11
CA ASN A 530 -25.84 16.53 25.04
C ASN A 530 -25.28 15.09 24.99
N VAL A 531 -24.23 14.82 25.75
CA VAL A 531 -23.54 13.51 25.76
C VAL A 531 -24.44 12.37 26.29
N ASP A 532 -25.45 12.70 27.10
CA ASP A 532 -26.33 11.72 27.74
C ASP A 532 -27.55 11.37 26.86
N ASN A 533 -28.12 12.34 26.15
CA ASN A 533 -29.37 12.19 25.40
C ASN A 533 -29.16 11.90 23.91
N CYS A 534 -27.93 12.01 23.39
CA CYS A 534 -27.67 11.94 21.96
C CYS A 534 -28.05 10.59 21.32
N VAL A 535 -27.90 9.48 22.05
CA VAL A 535 -28.26 8.13 21.59
C VAL A 535 -29.79 7.99 21.45
N GLU A 536 -30.55 8.46 22.44
CA GLU A 536 -32.02 8.44 22.40
C GLU A 536 -32.56 9.33 21.27
N MET A 537 -32.00 10.54 21.11
CA MET A 537 -32.37 11.45 20.02
C MET A 537 -32.11 10.82 18.65
N TYR A 538 -30.98 10.13 18.48
CA TYR A 538 -30.63 9.46 17.24
C TYR A 538 -31.59 8.31 16.91
N ASN A 539 -31.82 7.40 17.87
CA ASN A 539 -32.75 6.27 17.69
C ASN A 539 -34.15 6.76 17.34
N HIS A 540 -34.64 7.81 18.01
CA HIS A 540 -35.93 8.41 17.71
C HIS A 540 -35.94 9.09 16.32
N SER A 541 -34.85 9.74 15.91
CA SER A 541 -34.75 10.36 14.59
C SER A 541 -34.81 9.34 13.44
N LYS A 542 -34.17 8.18 13.60
CA LYS A 542 -34.21 7.08 12.63
C LYS A 542 -35.59 6.43 12.60
N PHE A 543 -36.20 6.17 13.75
CA PHE A 543 -37.57 5.64 13.85
C PHE A 543 -38.60 6.52 13.12
N VAL A 544 -38.50 7.85 13.25
CA VAL A 544 -39.40 8.80 12.59
C VAL A 544 -39.04 9.04 11.11
N GLY A 545 -37.83 8.68 10.67
CA GLY A 545 -37.32 9.00 9.34
C GLY A 545 -37.02 10.48 9.17
N ALA A 546 -36.44 11.11 10.19
CA ALA A 546 -36.01 12.51 10.22
C ALA A 546 -34.54 12.63 9.78
N ALA A 547 -34.29 12.57 8.46
CA ALA A 547 -32.94 12.50 7.88
C ALA A 547 -32.00 13.67 8.25
N HIS A 548 -32.55 14.87 8.48
CA HIS A 548 -31.74 16.03 8.87
C HIS A 548 -31.26 15.90 10.33
N LEU A 549 -32.16 15.52 11.24
CA LEU A 549 -31.79 15.31 12.64
C LEU A 549 -30.81 14.14 12.79
N SER A 550 -31.00 13.05 12.04
CA SER A 550 -30.06 11.92 12.06
C SER A 550 -28.66 12.34 11.59
N ALA A 551 -28.57 13.07 10.47
CA ALA A 551 -27.29 13.58 9.96
C ALA A 551 -26.60 14.55 10.95
N PHE A 552 -27.38 15.33 11.70
CA PHE A 552 -26.84 16.19 12.75
C PHE A 552 -26.33 15.41 13.96
N CYS A 553 -27.08 14.39 14.39
CA CYS A 553 -26.65 13.47 15.44
C CYS A 553 -25.37 12.72 15.04
N GLU A 554 -25.27 12.23 13.80
CA GLU A 554 -24.07 11.60 13.24
C GLU A 554 -22.87 12.58 13.28
N GLY A 555 -23.06 13.84 12.89
CA GLY A 555 -22.03 14.88 13.02
C GLY A 555 -21.65 15.20 14.47
N TYR A 556 -22.61 15.17 15.39
CA TYR A 556 -22.38 15.36 16.82
C TYR A 556 -21.58 14.19 17.43
N PHE A 557 -21.88 12.97 17.01
CA PHE A 557 -21.14 11.77 17.39
C PHE A 557 -19.69 11.87 16.94
N LEU A 558 -19.44 12.19 15.67
CA LEU A 558 -18.08 12.32 15.13
C LEU A 558 -17.27 13.42 15.84
N LYS A 559 -17.91 14.53 16.22
CA LYS A 559 -17.24 15.64 16.90
C LYS A 559 -16.88 15.35 18.36
N ASN A 560 -17.72 14.59 19.06
CA ASN A 560 -17.56 14.31 20.49
C ASN A 560 -17.21 12.83 20.76
N MET A 561 -16.71 12.14 19.74
CA MET A 561 -16.58 10.68 19.77
C MET A 561 -15.72 10.20 20.93
N VAL A 562 -14.61 10.89 21.23
CA VAL A 562 -13.72 10.57 22.35
C VAL A 562 -14.47 10.51 23.70
N SER A 563 -15.31 11.51 23.99
CA SER A 563 -16.12 11.52 25.22
C SER A 563 -17.28 10.53 25.20
N LEU A 564 -17.83 10.23 24.01
CA LEU A 564 -18.93 9.29 23.86
C LEU A 564 -18.49 7.84 23.96
N MET A 565 -17.22 7.55 23.66
CA MET A 565 -16.66 6.21 23.83
C MET A 565 -16.63 5.75 25.29
N ASP A 566 -16.76 6.64 26.27
CA ASP A 566 -16.91 6.27 27.69
C ASP A 566 -18.37 5.93 28.05
N ASN A 567 -19.34 6.29 27.22
CA ASN A 567 -20.76 6.05 27.46
C ASN A 567 -21.19 4.66 26.96
N GLU A 568 -21.66 3.82 27.87
CA GLU A 568 -22.13 2.46 27.57
C GLU A 568 -23.29 2.42 26.58
N ALA A 569 -24.21 3.38 26.61
CA ALA A 569 -25.33 3.44 25.66
C ALA A 569 -24.84 3.66 24.22
N PHE A 570 -23.76 4.45 24.05
CA PHE A 570 -23.15 4.69 22.74
C PHE A 570 -22.32 3.49 22.28
N LYS A 571 -21.59 2.81 23.18
CA LYS A 571 -20.92 1.55 22.87
C LYS A 571 -21.90 0.48 22.41
N GLN A 572 -23.05 0.35 23.09
CA GLN A 572 -24.11 -0.58 22.68
C GLN A 572 -24.62 -0.23 21.28
N LEU A 573 -24.85 1.04 20.97
CA LEU A 573 -25.27 1.47 19.64
C LEU A 573 -24.24 1.10 18.55
N LEU A 574 -22.94 1.22 18.82
CA LEU A 574 -21.88 0.95 17.85
C LEU A 574 -21.61 -0.55 17.63
N TYR A 575 -21.71 -1.37 18.69
CA TYR A 575 -21.35 -2.79 18.67
C TYR A 575 -22.57 -3.73 18.65
N SER A 576 -23.79 -3.21 18.68
CA SER A 576 -25.00 -4.04 18.58
C SER A 576 -25.02 -4.78 17.24
N PRO A 577 -25.33 -6.10 17.24
CA PRO A 577 -25.45 -6.86 16.02
C PRO A 577 -26.60 -6.31 15.15
N VAL A 578 -26.35 -6.21 13.84
CA VAL A 578 -27.28 -5.65 12.83
C VAL A 578 -28.68 -6.30 12.85
N GLU A 579 -28.79 -7.51 13.42
CA GLU A 579 -30.06 -8.24 13.58
C GLU A 579 -31.01 -7.61 14.60
N GLU A 580 -30.51 -6.89 15.61
CA GLU A 580 -31.33 -6.22 16.64
C GLU A 580 -31.70 -4.78 16.26
N SER A 581 -30.90 -4.13 15.40
CA SER A 581 -30.98 -2.69 15.12
C SER A 581 -31.81 -2.35 13.87
N GLN A 582 -33.04 -2.85 13.72
CA GLN A 582 -33.99 -2.42 12.66
C GLN A 582 -33.38 -2.29 11.22
N GLY A 583 -32.34 -3.05 10.88
CA GLY A 583 -31.66 -2.98 9.59
C GLY A 583 -30.78 -1.74 9.33
N HIS A 584 -30.39 -0.99 10.36
CA HIS A 584 -29.57 0.22 10.23
C HIS A 584 -28.11 -0.01 10.65
N ASP A 585 -27.15 0.24 9.75
CA ASP A 585 -25.72 0.18 10.02
C ASP A 585 -25.18 1.57 10.43
N VAL A 586 -25.17 1.83 11.74
CA VAL A 586 -24.73 3.11 12.31
C VAL A 586 -23.29 3.45 11.93
N LEU A 587 -22.42 2.45 11.80
CA LEU A 587 -21.03 2.67 11.41
C LEU A 587 -20.91 3.15 9.96
N HIS A 588 -21.75 2.62 9.06
CA HIS A 588 -21.81 3.08 7.68
C HIS A 588 -22.38 4.51 7.57
N ASP A 589 -23.41 4.83 8.37
CA ASP A 589 -23.95 6.19 8.45
C ASP A 589 -22.88 7.19 8.94
N LEU A 590 -22.09 6.81 9.96
CA LEU A 590 -20.97 7.63 10.45
C LEU A 590 -19.85 7.77 9.41
N GLU A 591 -19.52 6.70 8.69
CA GLU A 591 -18.54 6.71 7.60
C GLU A 591 -18.95 7.69 6.50
N THR A 592 -20.19 7.61 6.03
CA THR A 592 -20.72 8.49 4.97
C THR A 592 -20.79 9.94 5.44
N ALA A 593 -21.20 10.20 6.69
CA ALA A 593 -21.22 11.54 7.28
C ALA A 593 -19.81 12.16 7.38
N LEU A 594 -18.81 11.38 7.80
CA LEU A 594 -17.42 11.81 7.88
C LEU A 594 -16.85 12.09 6.48
N ALA A 595 -17.09 11.19 5.52
CA ALA A 595 -16.64 11.36 4.14
C ALA A 595 -17.23 12.64 3.49
N ALA A 596 -18.53 12.86 3.66
CA ALA A 596 -19.20 14.07 3.18
C ALA A 596 -18.63 15.34 3.82
N ARG A 597 -18.29 15.29 5.13
CA ARG A 597 -17.68 16.41 5.84
C ARG A 597 -16.29 16.74 5.29
N ILE A 598 -15.42 15.75 5.13
CA ILE A 598 -14.07 15.93 4.59
C ILE A 598 -14.14 16.51 3.16
N GLN A 599 -15.02 15.98 2.30
CA GLN A 599 -15.24 16.52 0.96
C GLN A 599 -15.71 17.98 0.98
N SER A 600 -16.59 18.34 1.92
CA SER A 600 -17.08 19.71 2.05
C SER A 600 -15.98 20.70 2.48
N ILE A 601 -15.10 20.27 3.39
CA ILE A 601 -13.94 21.06 3.83
C ILE A 601 -12.98 21.24 2.64
N HIS A 602 -12.74 20.19 1.87
CA HIS A 602 -11.93 20.22 0.65
C HIS A 602 -12.42 21.18 -0.44
N LEU A 603 -13.72 21.16 -0.69
CA LEU A 603 -14.32 22.07 -1.66
C LEU A 603 -14.25 23.53 -1.21
N SER A 604 -14.26 23.77 0.11
CA SER A 604 -14.22 25.12 0.68
C SER A 604 -12.82 25.74 0.67
N THR A 605 -11.79 24.94 0.99
CA THR A 605 -10.38 25.37 0.93
C THR A 605 -9.92 25.62 -0.51
N SER A 606 -10.32 24.77 -1.46
CA SER A 606 -10.00 24.94 -2.89
C SER A 606 -10.68 26.15 -3.55
N LYS A 607 -11.83 26.59 -3.03
CA LYS A 607 -12.56 27.76 -3.54
C LYS A 607 -12.31 29.05 -2.75
N GLY A 608 -11.44 29.02 -1.74
CA GLY A 608 -11.16 30.18 -0.89
C GLY A 608 -12.37 30.69 -0.10
N SER A 609 -13.40 29.85 0.06
CA SER A 609 -14.64 30.22 0.74
C SER A 609 -14.60 29.65 2.15
N ILE A 610 -14.57 30.53 3.15
CA ILE A 610 -14.69 30.16 4.56
C ILE A 610 -16.14 29.65 4.77
N VAL A 611 -16.30 28.38 5.15
CA VAL A 611 -17.60 27.76 5.49
C VAL A 611 -18.10 28.21 6.85
#